data_AF-A0A956LGG3-F1
#
_entry.id   AF-A0A956LGG3-F1
#
_cell.length_a   1.000
_cell.length_b   1.000
_cell.length_c   1.000
_cell.angle_alpha   90.00
_cell.angle_beta   90.00
_cell.angle_gamma   90.00
#
_symmetry.space_group_name_H-M   'P 1'
#
loop_
_entity.id
_entity.type
_entity.pdbx_description
1 polymer ?
#
loop_
_entity_poly.entity_id
_entity_poly.type
_entity_poly.pdbx_seq_one_letter_code
_entity_poly.pdbx_strand_id
1 'polypeptide(L)'
;MSYEEANREKQDPANPIPQVPPDPVREELRPVLKQIFHSESEYLPDVLDDDIEVKDEKFQYELTPGVLSTIRVKKGLSKPDKVRAIMKGVAEADSWAFRKKSRRDYASQIEKVKYGFGDDQKDQILHMYSDLKLLSFFASEEASAAIEELPADVKGPVAAMQKEFLENKEEIWKGWMDVKMYARRVVAGDEPFRSVLRTIKKQLGREEPPPRTWLDSVGPEFKEWAAALEKDEKLFIILTNLKELRERVEFTGDTHGMWLVEGSPDIPEKAKDLKPGEEPYGVAVLREDLGGGYNDLTFVFSKKLKGDALKGAFLYSLIFRQLLSDFQMLATAGGDFAKKDEDGMIDRNTSIVPDKYDPLYAHCGGVAALDTLLKFSGSKYPLLSGVRPKNSNPDKILKVAHDCVIDGARGDIKIPDKDDEFDVEGPAPGSRLALFQMLARFEDIDTSAMAEEAPKTAEDEKIEDLEAKLKAIKKKQASG
;
A
#
# COMPACT_ATOMS: atom_id res chain seq x y z
N MET A 1 1.81 25.85 9.08
CA MET A 1 0.77 26.58 8.35
C MET A 1 -0.14 25.57 7.70
N SER A 2 -1.45 25.69 7.91
CA SER A 2 -2.41 24.82 7.22
C SER A 2 -2.65 25.35 5.79
N TYR A 3 -2.97 24.47 4.84
CA TYR A 3 -3.17 24.80 3.43
C TYR A 3 -4.20 25.91 3.17
N GLU A 4 -5.16 26.12 4.08
CA GLU A 4 -6.14 27.19 3.94
C GLU A 4 -5.55 28.59 4.14
N GLU A 5 -4.44 28.70 4.88
CA GLU A 5 -3.71 29.96 5.11
C GLU A 5 -2.82 30.28 3.91
N ALA A 6 -1.99 29.30 3.47
CA ALA A 6 -1.04 29.51 2.38
C ALA A 6 -1.68 29.80 1.01
N ASN A 7 -2.90 29.30 0.76
CA ASN A 7 -3.57 29.44 -0.53
C ASN A 7 -4.64 30.56 -0.56
N ARG A 8 -4.92 31.22 0.57
CA ARG A 8 -5.83 32.39 0.66
C ARG A 8 -5.15 33.68 1.10
N GLU A 9 -3.91 33.65 1.58
CA GLU A 9 -3.26 34.87 2.00
C GLU A 9 -2.65 35.63 0.81
N LYS A 10 -3.15 36.86 0.63
CA LYS A 10 -2.27 37.96 0.19
C LYS A 10 -0.98 37.81 0.99
N GLN A 11 0.14 37.56 0.31
CA GLN A 11 1.50 37.45 0.84
C GLN A 11 1.58 37.89 2.30
N ASP A 12 1.73 36.94 3.23
CA ASP A 12 2.07 37.26 4.61
C ASP A 12 3.37 38.10 4.56
N PRO A 13 3.32 39.40 4.91
CA PRO A 13 4.49 40.28 4.82
C PRO A 13 5.59 39.87 5.81
N ALA A 14 5.31 38.96 6.74
CA ALA A 14 6.30 38.39 7.66
C ALA A 14 7.11 37.22 7.05
N ASN A 15 6.62 36.57 5.97
CA ASN A 15 7.29 35.46 5.28
C ASN A 15 7.03 35.51 3.75
N PRO A 16 7.73 36.39 3.01
CA PRO A 16 7.59 36.44 1.56
C PRO A 16 8.10 35.14 0.92
N ILE A 17 7.36 34.61 -0.06
CA ILE A 17 7.84 33.53 -0.93
C ILE A 17 9.16 34.00 -1.56
N PRO A 18 10.28 33.28 -1.38
CA PRO A 18 11.55 33.64 -2.00
C PRO A 18 11.39 33.77 -3.51
N GLN A 19 11.74 34.92 -4.09
CA GLN A 19 11.73 35.09 -5.53
C GLN A 19 13.00 34.48 -6.11
N VAL A 20 12.93 33.21 -6.50
CA VAL A 20 13.97 32.54 -7.27
C VAL A 20 13.77 32.87 -8.76
N PRO A 21 14.78 33.40 -9.47
CA PRO A 21 14.69 33.59 -10.91
C PRO A 21 14.41 32.25 -11.61
N PRO A 22 13.53 32.21 -12.62
CA PRO A 22 13.25 30.98 -13.35
C PRO A 22 14.51 30.48 -14.07
N ASP A 23 14.90 29.23 -13.82
CA ASP A 23 16.00 28.58 -14.55
C ASP A 23 15.66 28.48 -16.05
N PRO A 24 16.56 28.90 -16.96
CA PRO A 24 16.28 28.89 -18.39
C PRO A 24 15.93 27.50 -18.95
N VAL A 25 16.60 26.44 -18.48
CA VAL A 25 16.35 25.07 -18.95
C VAL A 25 15.02 24.54 -18.39
N ARG A 26 14.68 24.85 -17.13
CA ARG A 26 13.36 24.54 -16.56
C ARG A 26 12.23 25.16 -17.39
N GLU A 27 12.39 26.41 -17.80
CA GLU A 27 11.37 27.09 -18.62
C GLU A 27 11.28 26.52 -20.03
N GLU A 28 12.41 26.16 -20.66
CA GLU A 28 12.41 25.42 -21.92
C GLU A 28 11.66 24.07 -21.80
N LEU A 29 11.74 23.41 -20.63
CA LEU A 29 11.06 22.15 -20.33
C LEU A 29 9.61 22.31 -19.85
N ARG A 30 9.11 23.53 -19.65
CA ARG A 30 7.78 23.78 -19.06
C ARG A 30 6.63 22.95 -19.68
N PRO A 31 6.53 22.74 -21.01
CA PRO A 31 5.47 21.93 -21.60
C PRO A 31 5.39 20.51 -21.03
N VAL A 32 6.54 19.86 -20.79
CA VAL A 32 6.59 18.51 -20.22
C VAL A 32 6.48 18.54 -18.70
N LEU A 33 7.12 19.50 -18.02
CA LEU A 33 7.13 19.57 -16.55
C LEU A 33 5.74 19.80 -15.97
N LYS A 34 4.86 20.54 -16.67
CA LYS A 34 3.46 20.71 -16.25
C LYS A 34 2.63 19.43 -16.31
N GLN A 35 3.00 18.47 -17.16
CA GLN A 35 2.34 17.16 -17.22
C GLN A 35 2.88 16.21 -16.16
N ILE A 36 4.14 16.39 -15.74
CA ILE A 36 4.76 15.57 -14.70
C ILE A 36 4.32 16.03 -13.31
N PHE A 37 4.36 17.34 -13.04
CA PHE A 37 4.04 17.91 -11.72
C PHE A 37 2.54 18.20 -11.60
N HIS A 38 1.80 17.32 -10.93
CA HIS A 38 0.37 17.47 -10.74
C HIS A 38 0.07 18.31 -9.50
N SER A 39 0.29 19.63 -9.59
CA SER A 39 -0.18 20.59 -8.61
C SER A 39 -1.40 21.38 -9.11
N GLU A 40 -2.31 21.74 -8.20
CA GLU A 40 -3.38 22.71 -8.52
C GLU A 40 -2.82 24.13 -8.75
N SER A 41 -1.57 24.37 -8.34
CA SER A 41 -0.79 25.56 -8.62
C SER A 41 -0.18 25.49 -10.02
N GLU A 42 -0.11 26.61 -10.75
CA GLU A 42 0.70 26.69 -11.99
C GLU A 42 2.22 26.79 -11.72
N TYR A 43 2.61 26.84 -10.44
CA TYR A 43 3.99 26.99 -10.01
C TYR A 43 4.74 25.66 -10.07
N LEU A 44 5.77 25.58 -10.92
CA LEU A 44 6.71 24.47 -10.97
C LEU A 44 7.77 24.63 -9.86
N PRO A 45 8.37 23.53 -9.38
CA PRO A 45 9.50 23.60 -8.45
C PRO A 45 10.62 24.52 -8.95
N ASP A 46 11.26 25.23 -8.03
CA ASP A 46 12.40 26.07 -8.35
C ASP A 46 13.64 25.24 -8.65
N VAL A 47 14.49 25.73 -9.54
CA VAL A 47 15.72 25.06 -9.95
C VAL A 47 16.90 25.99 -9.68
N LEU A 48 17.89 25.49 -8.96
CA LEU A 48 19.12 26.21 -8.62
C LEU A 48 20.33 25.39 -9.05
N ASP A 49 21.33 26.02 -9.66
CA ASP A 49 22.64 25.38 -9.86
C ASP A 49 23.45 25.50 -8.57
N ASP A 50 23.79 24.37 -7.94
CA ASP A 50 24.51 24.32 -6.66
C ASP A 50 25.67 23.30 -6.68
N ASP A 51 26.61 23.45 -5.76
CA ASP A 51 27.68 22.47 -5.52
C ASP A 51 27.17 21.39 -4.55
N ILE A 52 26.48 20.40 -5.09
CA ILE A 52 25.90 19.28 -4.33
C ILE A 52 26.81 18.04 -4.33
N GLU A 53 26.69 17.22 -3.30
CA GLU A 53 27.41 15.95 -3.20
C GLU A 53 26.61 14.85 -3.92
N VAL A 54 27.07 14.46 -5.10
CA VAL A 54 26.41 13.40 -5.88
C VAL A 54 26.79 12.03 -5.33
N LYS A 55 25.84 11.41 -4.63
CA LYS A 55 25.99 10.05 -4.09
C LYS A 55 25.80 8.95 -5.13
N ASP A 56 24.98 9.21 -6.15
CA ASP A 56 24.72 8.31 -7.27
C ASP A 56 24.69 9.11 -8.58
N GLU A 57 25.48 8.67 -9.57
CA GLU A 57 25.59 9.35 -10.87
C GLU A 57 24.24 9.49 -11.61
N LYS A 58 23.25 8.65 -11.26
CA LYS A 58 21.88 8.71 -11.81
C LYS A 58 21.05 9.86 -11.25
N PHE A 59 21.44 10.45 -10.13
CA PHE A 59 20.73 11.50 -9.41
C PHE A 59 21.65 12.72 -9.21
N GLN A 60 21.83 13.50 -10.27
CA GLN A 60 22.64 14.74 -10.26
C GLN A 60 21.86 15.94 -9.69
N TYR A 61 20.94 15.69 -8.74
CA TYR A 61 20.15 16.71 -8.06
C TYR A 61 19.94 16.38 -6.58
N GLU A 62 19.65 17.40 -5.79
CA GLU A 62 19.10 17.28 -4.44
C GLU A 62 17.75 17.99 -4.39
N LEU A 63 16.76 17.37 -3.76
CA LEU A 63 15.44 17.94 -3.56
C LEU A 63 15.29 18.47 -2.12
N THR A 64 14.98 19.75 -2.00
CA THR A 64 14.38 20.29 -0.77
C THR A 64 12.86 20.11 -0.89
N PRO A 65 12.25 19.21 -0.08
CA PRO A 65 10.84 18.89 -0.20
C PRO A 65 9.93 20.02 0.28
N GLY A 66 8.69 20.04 -0.24
CA GLY A 66 7.64 20.95 0.20
C GLY A 66 6.80 21.52 -0.95
N VAL A 67 5.80 22.33 -0.59
CA VAL A 67 4.89 23.01 -1.54
C VAL A 67 5.64 23.99 -2.45
N LEU A 68 6.74 24.55 -1.96
CA LEU A 68 7.71 25.36 -2.71
C LEU A 68 9.01 24.57 -2.86
N SER A 69 8.90 23.38 -3.44
CA SER A 69 10.03 22.46 -3.60
C SER A 69 11.14 23.14 -4.41
N THR A 70 12.38 22.95 -3.97
CA THR A 70 13.55 23.47 -4.65
C THR A 70 14.43 22.31 -5.07
N ILE A 71 14.77 22.26 -6.35
CA ILE A 71 15.65 21.27 -6.96
C ILE A 71 17.01 21.93 -7.15
N ARG A 72 18.01 21.46 -6.41
CA ARG A 72 19.40 21.89 -6.60
C ARG A 72 20.07 20.93 -7.57
N VAL A 73 20.49 21.44 -8.71
CA VAL A 73 21.17 20.67 -9.77
C VAL A 73 22.66 20.92 -9.67
N LYS A 74 23.47 19.87 -9.87
CA LYS A 74 24.93 20.00 -9.83
C LYS A 74 25.44 21.05 -10.83
N LYS A 75 26.31 21.95 -10.39
CA LYS A 75 27.00 22.88 -11.29
C LYS A 75 27.85 22.16 -12.34
N GLY A 76 27.89 22.74 -13.54
CA GLY A 76 28.77 22.28 -14.62
C GLY A 76 28.29 21.05 -15.38
N LEU A 77 27.04 20.61 -15.17
CA LEU A 77 26.45 19.53 -15.98
C LEU A 77 26.35 19.91 -17.46
N SER A 78 26.44 18.88 -18.31
CA SER A 78 26.07 19.03 -19.71
C SER A 78 24.58 19.39 -19.83
N LYS A 79 24.17 20.06 -20.92
CA LYS A 79 22.74 20.39 -21.14
C LYS A 79 21.84 19.13 -21.06
N PRO A 80 22.19 17.97 -21.66
CA PRO A 80 21.44 16.74 -21.48
C PRO A 80 21.34 16.25 -20.02
N ASP A 81 22.44 16.30 -19.25
CA ASP A 81 22.43 15.84 -17.86
C ASP A 81 21.63 16.79 -16.96
N LYS A 82 21.69 18.10 -17.23
CA LYS A 82 20.85 19.11 -16.56
C LYS A 82 19.37 18.89 -16.87
N VAL A 83 19.00 18.59 -18.12
CA VAL A 83 17.61 18.22 -18.49
C VAL A 83 17.14 17.01 -17.68
N ARG A 84 17.97 15.95 -17.61
CA ARG A 84 17.64 14.74 -16.86
C ARG A 84 17.46 15.01 -15.37
N ALA A 85 18.37 15.77 -14.76
CA ALA A 85 18.32 16.13 -13.36
C ALA A 85 17.04 16.93 -13.03
N ILE A 86 16.68 17.91 -13.86
CA ILE A 86 15.45 18.70 -13.68
C ILE A 86 14.21 17.80 -13.81
N MET A 87 14.11 16.97 -14.85
CA MET A 87 12.94 16.10 -15.04
C MET A 87 12.75 15.11 -13.88
N LYS A 88 13.83 14.46 -13.42
CA LYS A 88 13.78 13.55 -12.27
C LYS A 88 13.45 14.29 -10.97
N GLY A 89 14.07 15.45 -10.73
CA GLY A 89 13.78 16.26 -9.55
C GLY A 89 12.34 16.74 -9.50
N VAL A 90 11.75 17.13 -10.63
CA VAL A 90 10.34 17.55 -10.69
C VAL A 90 9.39 16.36 -10.50
N ALA A 91 9.71 15.20 -11.09
CA ALA A 91 8.93 13.98 -10.88
C ALA A 91 8.97 13.50 -9.42
N GLU A 92 10.11 13.65 -8.74
CA GLU A 92 10.23 13.40 -7.31
C GLU A 92 9.48 14.44 -6.48
N ALA A 93 9.58 15.74 -6.83
CA ALA A 93 8.88 16.82 -6.15
C ALA A 93 7.36 16.67 -6.21
N ASP A 94 6.80 16.03 -7.24
CA ASP A 94 5.37 15.68 -7.32
C ASP A 94 4.92 14.80 -6.13
N SER A 95 5.85 14.09 -5.51
CA SER A 95 5.63 13.36 -4.26
C SER A 95 5.43 14.28 -3.05
N TRP A 96 5.56 15.59 -3.19
CA TRP A 96 5.36 16.56 -2.11
C TRP A 96 4.30 17.60 -2.48
N ALA A 97 3.71 17.48 -3.68
CA ALA A 97 2.68 18.37 -4.16
C ALA A 97 1.39 18.18 -3.37
N PHE A 98 0.79 19.30 -2.94
CA PHE A 98 -0.52 19.26 -2.30
C PHE A 98 -1.61 18.85 -3.29
N ARG A 99 -2.53 17.98 -2.84
CA ARG A 99 -3.70 17.54 -3.61
C ARG A 99 -4.95 17.74 -2.78
N LYS A 100 -5.89 18.58 -3.25
CA LYS A 100 -7.11 18.98 -2.51
C LYS A 100 -8.04 17.84 -2.09
N LYS A 101 -7.86 16.65 -2.68
CA LYS A 101 -8.64 15.45 -2.42
C LYS A 101 -7.80 14.29 -1.89
N SER A 102 -6.52 14.50 -1.57
CA SER A 102 -5.73 13.44 -0.95
C SER A 102 -6.26 13.14 0.45
N ARG A 103 -6.31 11.85 0.77
CA ARG A 103 -6.80 11.30 2.04
C ARG A 103 -5.94 11.76 3.21
N ARG A 104 -4.62 11.89 2.99
CA ARG A 104 -3.64 12.33 3.98
C ARG A 104 -2.72 13.37 3.37
N ASP A 105 -2.11 14.19 4.22
CA ASP A 105 -0.97 14.98 3.80
C ASP A 105 0.18 14.03 3.48
N TYR A 106 0.51 13.93 2.20
CA TYR A 106 1.46 12.95 1.72
C TYR A 106 2.89 13.27 2.16
N ALA A 107 3.20 14.55 2.37
CA ALA A 107 4.45 14.99 2.97
C ALA A 107 4.68 14.37 4.36
N SER A 108 3.64 14.34 5.19
CA SER A 108 3.67 13.70 6.51
C SER A 108 3.88 12.17 6.42
N GLN A 109 3.36 11.52 5.38
CA GLN A 109 3.57 10.07 5.19
C GLN A 109 5.01 9.75 4.77
N ILE A 110 5.62 10.56 3.89
CA ILE A 110 7.02 10.36 3.50
C ILE A 110 7.96 10.65 4.69
N GLU A 111 7.69 11.67 5.50
CA GLU A 111 8.48 11.94 6.72
C GLU A 111 8.44 10.76 7.69
N LYS A 112 7.32 10.04 7.80
CA LYS A 112 7.29 8.79 8.59
C LYS A 112 8.25 7.73 8.07
N VAL A 113 8.62 7.74 6.78
CA VAL A 113 9.57 6.76 6.19
C VAL A 113 10.95 7.04 6.75
N LYS A 114 11.32 8.33 6.82
CA LYS A 114 12.57 8.77 7.45
C LYS A 114 12.68 8.27 8.89
N TYR A 115 11.64 8.50 9.70
CA TYR A 115 11.66 8.13 11.11
C TYR A 115 11.53 6.62 11.35
N GLY A 116 10.92 5.88 10.41
CA GLY A 116 10.75 4.44 10.49
C GLY A 116 11.93 3.62 9.99
N PHE A 117 12.58 4.04 8.90
CA PHE A 117 13.59 3.26 8.19
C PHE A 117 14.92 3.97 7.96
N GLY A 118 14.99 5.29 8.12
CA GLY A 118 16.19 6.08 7.85
C GLY A 118 16.12 6.87 6.54
N ASP A 119 17.11 7.74 6.33
CA ASP A 119 17.16 8.62 5.16
C ASP A 119 17.46 7.84 3.87
N ASP A 120 18.30 6.79 3.90
CA ASP A 120 18.66 6.03 2.70
C ASP A 120 17.45 5.31 2.06
N GLN A 121 16.61 4.68 2.88
CA GLN A 121 15.39 3.99 2.41
C GLN A 121 14.33 5.00 1.93
N LYS A 122 14.23 6.15 2.60
CA LYS A 122 13.37 7.25 2.16
C LYS A 122 13.80 7.73 0.77
N ASP A 123 15.09 7.96 0.56
CA ASP A 123 15.63 8.42 -0.72
C ASP A 123 15.43 7.35 -1.81
N GLN A 124 15.64 6.07 -1.51
CA GLN A 124 15.35 4.97 -2.46
C GLN A 124 13.88 4.94 -2.92
N ILE A 125 12.92 5.12 -2.00
CA ILE A 125 11.49 5.15 -2.34
C ILE A 125 11.16 6.38 -3.18
N LEU A 126 11.70 7.54 -2.84
CA LEU A 126 11.47 8.80 -3.56
C LEU A 126 12.05 8.77 -4.97
N HIS A 127 13.26 8.26 -5.12
CA HIS A 127 13.89 8.05 -6.42
C HIS A 127 13.09 7.05 -7.28
N MET A 128 12.60 5.97 -6.67
CA MET A 128 11.73 5.01 -7.38
C MET A 128 10.40 5.65 -7.78
N TYR A 129 9.81 6.51 -6.95
CA TYR A 129 8.61 7.28 -7.32
C TYR A 129 8.87 8.14 -8.55
N SER A 130 10.00 8.84 -8.58
CA SER A 130 10.42 9.66 -9.74
C SER A 130 10.48 8.82 -11.01
N ASP A 131 11.16 7.66 -10.96
CA ASP A 131 11.30 6.79 -12.11
C ASP A 131 9.94 6.22 -12.58
N LEU A 132 9.08 5.80 -11.65
CA LEU A 132 7.71 5.36 -11.97
C LEU A 132 6.88 6.49 -12.59
N LYS A 133 6.94 7.70 -12.04
CA LYS A 133 6.19 8.86 -12.53
C LYS A 133 6.61 9.23 -13.95
N LEU A 134 7.92 9.24 -14.23
CA LEU A 134 8.44 9.48 -15.57
C LEU A 134 8.06 8.38 -16.55
N LEU A 135 8.14 7.11 -16.15
CA LEU A 135 7.68 5.98 -16.97
C LEU A 135 6.21 6.14 -17.36
N SER A 136 5.36 6.44 -16.38
CA SER A 136 3.92 6.66 -16.57
C SER A 136 3.64 7.79 -17.57
N PHE A 137 4.34 8.93 -17.42
CA PHE A 137 4.26 10.05 -18.35
C PHE A 137 4.72 9.66 -19.75
N PHE A 138 5.94 9.13 -19.90
CA PHE A 138 6.52 8.84 -21.22
C PHE A 138 5.75 7.80 -22.04
N ALA A 139 5.01 6.92 -21.36
CA ALA A 139 4.13 5.94 -21.98
C ALA A 139 2.69 6.45 -22.20
N SER A 140 2.41 7.73 -21.94
CA SER A 140 1.10 8.35 -22.15
C SER A 140 0.98 8.99 -23.55
N GLU A 141 -0.24 9.20 -24.02
CA GLU A 141 -0.49 9.85 -25.32
C GLU A 141 -0.12 11.34 -25.26
N GLU A 142 -0.28 11.97 -24.09
CA GLU A 142 0.02 13.38 -23.83
C GLU A 142 1.53 13.68 -23.88
N ALA A 143 2.40 12.71 -23.58
CA ALA A 143 3.84 12.92 -23.64
C ALA A 143 4.33 13.28 -25.04
N SER A 144 3.79 12.65 -26.08
CA SER A 144 4.20 12.94 -27.46
C SER A 144 3.88 14.40 -27.84
N ALA A 145 2.69 14.88 -27.48
CA ALA A 145 2.30 16.27 -27.72
C ALA A 145 3.19 17.26 -26.94
N ALA A 146 3.42 17.00 -25.65
CA ALA A 146 4.23 17.87 -24.80
C ALA A 146 5.70 17.92 -25.26
N ILE A 147 6.26 16.82 -25.76
CA ILE A 147 7.63 16.75 -26.29
C ILE A 147 7.75 17.51 -27.62
N GLU A 148 6.70 17.50 -28.46
CA GLU A 148 6.70 18.23 -29.72
C GLU A 148 6.73 19.76 -29.53
N GLU A 149 6.15 20.25 -28.44
CA GLU A 149 6.15 21.68 -28.06
C GLU A 149 7.52 22.17 -27.55
N LEU A 150 8.47 21.27 -27.31
CA LEU A 150 9.78 21.63 -26.75
C LEU A 150 10.69 22.32 -27.77
N PRO A 151 11.50 23.31 -27.34
CA PRO A 151 12.59 23.85 -28.13
C PRO A 151 13.61 22.76 -28.55
N ALA A 152 14.23 22.94 -29.71
CA ALA A 152 15.14 21.95 -30.31
C ALA A 152 16.28 21.52 -29.35
N ASP A 153 16.80 22.44 -28.55
CA ASP A 153 17.95 22.19 -27.67
C ASP A 153 17.63 21.28 -26.47
N VAL A 154 16.37 21.16 -26.06
CA VAL A 154 15.94 20.26 -24.97
C VAL A 154 15.12 19.08 -25.48
N LYS A 155 14.49 19.21 -26.66
CA LYS A 155 13.70 18.14 -27.28
C LYS A 155 14.50 16.86 -27.50
N GLY A 156 15.73 16.96 -28.01
CA GLY A 156 16.61 15.81 -28.24
C GLY A 156 16.90 15.02 -26.96
N PRO A 157 17.41 15.67 -25.88
CA PRO A 157 17.58 15.04 -24.58
C PRO A 157 16.31 14.40 -24.00
N VAL A 158 15.15 15.08 -24.08
CA VAL A 158 13.88 14.53 -23.57
C VAL A 158 13.43 13.30 -24.36
N ALA A 159 13.56 13.31 -25.69
CA ALA A 159 13.23 12.17 -26.53
C ALA A 159 14.16 10.96 -26.25
N ALA A 160 15.45 11.22 -25.97
CA ALA A 160 16.39 10.17 -25.56
C ALA A 160 15.99 9.56 -24.20
N MET A 161 15.57 10.39 -23.24
CA MET A 161 15.03 9.90 -21.98
C MET A 161 13.76 9.08 -22.17
N GLN A 162 12.81 9.55 -22.99
CA GLN A 162 11.58 8.81 -23.29
C GLN A 162 11.91 7.40 -23.79
N LYS A 163 12.83 7.30 -24.75
CA LYS A 163 13.28 6.01 -25.29
C LYS A 163 13.86 5.11 -24.20
N GLU A 164 14.78 5.62 -23.38
CA GLU A 164 15.40 4.86 -22.29
C GLU A 164 14.39 4.32 -21.28
N PHE A 165 13.44 5.15 -20.84
CA PHE A 165 12.42 4.75 -19.88
C PHE A 165 11.50 3.66 -20.45
N LEU A 166 11.10 3.78 -21.71
CA LEU A 166 10.24 2.79 -22.37
C LEU A 166 10.98 1.47 -22.64
N GLU A 167 12.28 1.52 -22.97
CA GLU A 167 13.12 0.33 -23.15
C GLU A 167 13.40 -0.39 -21.82
N ASN A 168 13.51 0.35 -20.70
CA ASN A 168 13.84 -0.19 -19.37
C ASN A 168 12.64 -0.43 -18.43
N LYS A 169 11.41 -0.39 -18.95
CA LYS A 169 10.17 -0.43 -18.16
C LYS A 169 10.04 -1.63 -17.20
N GLU A 170 10.55 -2.81 -17.57
CA GLU A 170 10.52 -4.00 -16.70
C GLU A 170 11.53 -3.91 -15.54
N GLU A 171 12.70 -3.30 -15.75
CA GLU A 171 13.68 -3.13 -14.67
C GLU A 171 13.23 -2.05 -13.68
N ILE A 172 12.60 -0.96 -14.17
CA ILE A 172 11.96 0.04 -13.30
C ILE A 172 10.86 -0.63 -12.47
N TRP A 173 10.03 -1.46 -13.09
CA TRP A 173 9.00 -2.20 -12.36
C TRP A 173 9.59 -3.15 -11.31
N LYS A 174 10.67 -3.87 -11.65
CA LYS A 174 11.37 -4.74 -10.70
C LYS A 174 11.98 -3.95 -9.53
N GLY A 175 12.61 -2.81 -9.80
CA GLY A 175 13.13 -1.92 -8.75
C GLY A 175 12.02 -1.44 -7.80
N TRP A 176 10.83 -1.11 -8.33
CA TRP A 176 9.66 -0.84 -7.49
C TRP A 176 9.29 -2.04 -6.62
N MET A 177 9.28 -3.24 -7.21
CA MET A 177 8.95 -4.45 -6.46
C MET A 177 9.93 -4.76 -5.33
N ASP A 178 11.18 -4.33 -5.45
CA ASP A 178 12.21 -4.49 -4.42
C ASP A 178 12.02 -3.51 -3.24
N VAL A 179 11.55 -2.28 -3.49
CA VAL A 179 11.39 -1.26 -2.45
C VAL A 179 9.96 -1.09 -1.94
N LYS A 180 8.96 -1.69 -2.60
CA LYS A 180 7.54 -1.53 -2.24
C LYS A 180 7.23 -1.93 -0.80
N MET A 181 8.01 -2.81 -0.18
CA MET A 181 7.76 -3.22 1.21
C MET A 181 8.00 -2.08 2.18
N TYR A 182 9.04 -1.27 1.96
CA TYR A 182 9.26 -0.06 2.74
C TYR A 182 8.12 0.94 2.53
N ALA A 183 7.65 1.07 1.28
CA ALA A 183 6.54 1.96 0.94
C ALA A 183 5.21 1.52 1.57
N ARG A 184 4.82 0.24 1.38
CA ARG A 184 3.61 -0.40 1.97
C ARG A 184 3.55 -0.24 3.48
N ARG A 185 4.71 -0.27 4.14
CA ARG A 185 4.82 -0.23 5.59
C ARG A 185 4.51 1.15 6.18
N VAL A 186 4.82 2.22 5.47
CA VAL A 186 4.72 3.56 6.06
C VAL A 186 3.68 4.43 5.38
N VAL A 187 3.49 4.26 4.08
CA VAL A 187 2.53 5.00 3.27
C VAL A 187 1.24 4.18 3.21
N ALA A 188 0.53 4.12 4.34
CA ALA A 188 -0.75 3.44 4.39
C ALA A 188 -1.71 4.02 3.32
N GLY A 189 -2.01 3.21 2.30
CA GLY A 189 -2.95 3.57 1.24
C GLY A 189 -2.38 4.37 0.07
N ASP A 190 -1.06 4.37 -0.17
CA ASP A 190 -0.36 4.61 -1.46
C ASP A 190 -0.96 5.64 -2.46
N GLU A 191 -1.69 6.68 -2.07
CA GLU A 191 -2.51 7.45 -3.02
C GLU A 191 -1.77 8.13 -4.22
N PRO A 192 -0.49 8.57 -4.13
CA PRO A 192 0.22 9.05 -5.32
C PRO A 192 0.86 7.90 -6.11
N PHE A 193 1.35 6.86 -5.45
CA PHE A 193 1.87 5.65 -6.11
C PHE A 193 0.77 4.89 -6.84
N ARG A 194 -0.41 4.75 -6.22
CA ARG A 194 -1.51 3.93 -6.71
C ARG A 194 -1.95 4.34 -8.10
N SER A 195 -2.18 5.63 -8.34
CA SER A 195 -2.58 6.10 -9.67
C SER A 195 -1.48 5.89 -10.71
N VAL A 196 -0.23 6.15 -10.34
CA VAL A 196 0.95 5.94 -11.19
C VAL A 196 1.12 4.45 -11.54
N LEU A 197 1.07 3.57 -10.54
CA LEU A 197 1.19 2.12 -10.70
C LEU A 197 0.06 1.53 -11.54
N ARG A 198 -1.18 2.02 -11.38
CA ARG A 198 -2.33 1.61 -12.21
C ARG A 198 -2.09 1.92 -13.69
N THR A 199 -1.60 3.12 -13.98
CA THR A 199 -1.28 3.56 -15.34
C THR A 199 -0.13 2.73 -15.92
N ILE A 200 0.96 2.54 -15.16
CA ILE A 200 2.12 1.76 -15.61
C ILE A 200 1.73 0.32 -15.92
N LYS A 201 0.94 -0.36 -15.09
CA LYS A 201 0.49 -1.73 -15.37
C LYS A 201 -0.23 -1.84 -16.71
N LYS A 202 -1.18 -0.94 -16.95
CA LYS A 202 -1.90 -0.86 -18.23
C LYS A 202 -0.92 -0.72 -19.40
N GLN A 203 0.09 0.13 -19.25
CA GLN A 203 1.14 0.36 -20.26
C GLN A 203 2.12 -0.84 -20.41
N LEU A 204 2.33 -1.62 -19.34
CA LEU A 204 3.09 -2.87 -19.37
C LEU A 204 2.29 -4.04 -19.95
N GLY A 205 1.02 -3.84 -20.35
CA GLY A 205 0.14 -4.93 -20.79
C GLY A 205 -0.24 -5.87 -19.64
N ARG A 206 -0.03 -5.46 -18.39
CA ARG A 206 -0.51 -6.14 -17.20
C ARG A 206 -1.95 -5.68 -16.99
N GLU A 207 -2.89 -6.37 -17.63
CA GLU A 207 -4.32 -6.06 -17.51
C GLU A 207 -4.76 -6.20 -16.05
N GLU A 208 -5.16 -5.09 -15.43
CA GLU A 208 -5.98 -5.18 -14.22
C GLU A 208 -7.36 -5.69 -14.64
N PRO A 209 -7.98 -6.59 -13.84
CA PRO A 209 -9.36 -6.96 -14.08
C PRO A 209 -10.23 -5.69 -14.11
N PRO A 210 -11.27 -5.66 -14.97
CA PRO A 210 -12.22 -4.56 -14.92
C PRO A 210 -12.82 -4.46 -13.51
N PRO A 211 -13.13 -3.25 -13.01
CA PRO A 211 -13.74 -3.09 -11.70
C PRO A 211 -14.98 -3.97 -11.57
N ARG A 212 -15.06 -4.70 -10.45
CA ARG A 212 -16.21 -5.55 -10.11
C ARG A 212 -16.80 -5.10 -8.80
N THR A 213 -18.13 -5.09 -8.72
CA THR A 213 -18.78 -4.85 -7.43
C THR A 213 -18.59 -6.05 -6.50
N TRP A 214 -18.79 -5.83 -5.21
CA TRP A 214 -18.74 -6.89 -4.20
C TRP A 214 -19.66 -8.07 -4.51
N LEU A 215 -20.89 -7.78 -4.94
CA LEU A 215 -21.89 -8.81 -5.24
C LEU A 215 -21.64 -9.53 -6.58
N ASP A 216 -20.96 -8.89 -7.53
CA ASP A 216 -20.53 -9.51 -8.78
C ASP A 216 -19.27 -10.37 -8.62
N SER A 217 -18.52 -10.13 -7.54
CA SER A 217 -17.27 -10.82 -7.22
C SER A 217 -17.49 -12.13 -6.47
N VAL A 218 -18.71 -12.40 -6.01
CA VAL A 218 -19.05 -13.59 -5.25
C VAL A 218 -19.96 -14.52 -6.04
N GLY A 219 -19.63 -15.82 -6.02
CA GLY A 219 -20.44 -16.87 -6.62
C GLY A 219 -21.84 -16.98 -5.99
N PRO A 220 -22.80 -17.61 -6.68
CA PRO A 220 -24.20 -17.71 -6.22
C PRO A 220 -24.35 -18.23 -4.78
N GLU A 221 -23.50 -19.16 -4.37
CA GLU A 221 -23.50 -19.79 -3.04
C GLU A 221 -23.22 -18.81 -1.90
N PHE A 222 -22.55 -17.69 -2.19
CA PHE A 222 -22.12 -16.70 -1.20
C PHE A 222 -22.95 -15.41 -1.25
N LYS A 223 -23.76 -15.19 -2.29
CA LYS A 223 -24.44 -13.90 -2.53
C LYS A 223 -25.30 -13.43 -1.35
N GLU A 224 -26.03 -14.33 -0.71
CA GLU A 224 -26.86 -13.98 0.45
C GLU A 224 -26.00 -13.52 1.63
N TRP A 225 -24.89 -14.21 1.90
CA TRP A 225 -23.96 -13.87 2.98
C TRP A 225 -23.21 -12.57 2.68
N ALA A 226 -22.79 -12.38 1.43
CA ALA A 226 -22.14 -11.17 0.96
C ALA A 226 -23.05 -9.94 1.12
N ALA A 227 -24.33 -10.05 0.73
CA ALA A 227 -25.32 -8.99 0.90
C ALA A 227 -25.69 -8.74 2.37
N ALA A 228 -25.71 -9.78 3.19
CA ALA A 228 -25.91 -9.64 4.64
C ALA A 228 -24.72 -8.91 5.29
N LEU A 229 -23.50 -9.27 4.88
CA LEU A 229 -22.27 -8.66 5.39
C LEU A 229 -22.14 -7.19 4.99
N GLU A 230 -22.47 -6.83 3.76
CA GLU A 230 -22.45 -5.43 3.30
C GLU A 230 -23.39 -4.53 4.13
N LYS A 231 -24.48 -5.09 4.67
CA LYS A 231 -25.43 -4.38 5.54
C LYS A 231 -25.02 -4.32 7.01
N ASP A 232 -24.07 -5.17 7.43
CA ASP A 232 -23.56 -5.23 8.80
C ASP A 232 -22.20 -4.53 8.89
N GLU A 233 -22.22 -3.20 8.99
CA GLU A 233 -21.02 -2.35 9.03
C GLU A 233 -20.01 -2.82 10.09
N LYS A 234 -20.49 -3.26 11.27
CA LYS A 234 -19.60 -3.68 12.36
C LYS A 234 -18.90 -4.98 12.02
N LEU A 235 -19.63 -6.00 11.56
CA LEU A 235 -19.01 -7.27 11.18
C LEU A 235 -18.10 -7.09 9.96
N PHE A 236 -18.50 -6.25 9.01
CA PHE A 236 -17.67 -5.92 7.85
C PHE A 236 -16.33 -5.33 8.26
N ILE A 237 -16.34 -4.35 9.19
CA ILE A 237 -15.11 -3.74 9.73
C ILE A 237 -14.27 -4.79 10.47
N ILE A 238 -14.86 -5.69 11.25
CA ILE A 238 -14.11 -6.72 11.97
C ILE A 238 -13.41 -7.68 10.98
N LEU A 239 -14.10 -8.12 9.92
CA LEU A 239 -13.53 -9.07 8.95
C LEU A 239 -12.50 -8.45 8.00
N THR A 240 -12.68 -7.17 7.67
CA THR A 240 -11.87 -6.49 6.64
C THR A 240 -10.92 -5.43 7.18
N ASN A 241 -11.02 -5.07 8.46
CA ASN A 241 -10.29 -3.95 9.09
C ASN A 241 -10.44 -2.59 8.35
N LEU A 242 -11.41 -2.46 7.43
CA LEU A 242 -11.69 -1.22 6.68
C LEU A 242 -12.55 -0.29 7.53
N LYS A 243 -11.89 0.43 8.45
CA LYS A 243 -12.54 1.30 9.44
C LYS A 243 -13.19 2.54 8.82
N GLU A 244 -12.65 3.05 7.71
CA GLU A 244 -13.18 4.23 7.06
C GLU A 244 -14.26 3.90 6.02
N LEU A 245 -15.33 4.70 5.96
CA LEU A 245 -16.43 4.48 5.01
C LEU A 245 -15.96 4.54 3.55
N ARG A 246 -15.01 5.43 3.23
CA ARG A 246 -14.47 5.54 1.88
C ARG A 246 -13.76 4.26 1.43
N GLU A 247 -13.01 3.61 2.32
CA GLU A 247 -12.37 2.33 2.02
C GLU A 247 -13.40 1.22 1.79
N ARG A 248 -14.47 1.18 2.60
CA ARG A 248 -15.56 0.23 2.39
C ARG A 248 -16.27 0.46 1.05
N VAL A 249 -16.53 1.71 0.68
CA VAL A 249 -17.14 2.07 -0.61
C VAL A 249 -16.26 1.64 -1.77
N GLU A 250 -14.97 1.91 -1.66
CA GLU A 250 -14.01 1.52 -2.67
C GLU A 250 -13.93 0.00 -2.80
N PHE A 251 -13.80 -0.70 -1.67
CA PHE A 251 -13.81 -2.16 -1.66
C PHE A 251 -15.08 -2.71 -2.32
N THR A 252 -16.27 -2.19 -1.99
CA THR A 252 -17.51 -2.74 -2.55
C THR A 252 -17.79 -2.31 -3.99
N GLY A 253 -17.20 -1.22 -4.46
CA GLY A 253 -17.31 -0.76 -5.84
C GLY A 253 -16.25 -1.34 -6.79
N ASP A 254 -15.09 -1.73 -6.25
CA ASP A 254 -13.93 -2.23 -6.99
C ASP A 254 -13.25 -3.37 -6.19
N THR A 255 -14.00 -4.46 -6.05
CA THR A 255 -13.61 -5.65 -5.31
C THR A 255 -12.58 -6.43 -6.11
N HIS A 256 -11.30 -6.08 -5.95
CA HIS A 256 -10.16 -6.89 -6.39
C HIS A 256 -10.09 -8.18 -5.57
N GLY A 257 -10.96 -9.13 -5.93
CA GLY A 257 -11.10 -10.44 -5.31
C GLY A 257 -12.29 -11.19 -5.91
N MET A 258 -12.20 -12.51 -5.97
CA MET A 258 -13.27 -13.39 -6.45
C MET A 258 -13.48 -14.56 -5.50
N TRP A 259 -14.73 -14.91 -5.21
CA TRP A 259 -15.09 -16.01 -4.31
C TRP A 259 -15.94 -17.03 -5.06
N LEU A 260 -15.33 -18.13 -5.50
CA LEU A 260 -15.96 -19.08 -6.42
C LEU A 260 -15.84 -20.52 -5.94
N VAL A 261 -16.90 -21.31 -6.10
CA VAL A 261 -16.84 -22.76 -5.84
C VAL A 261 -16.17 -23.48 -7.01
N GLU A 262 -15.36 -24.50 -6.70
CA GLU A 262 -14.71 -25.40 -7.65
C GLU A 262 -15.70 -25.88 -8.73
N GLY A 263 -15.35 -25.66 -9.99
CA GLY A 263 -16.20 -25.96 -11.14
C GLY A 263 -17.05 -24.78 -11.63
N SER A 264 -16.99 -23.62 -10.97
CA SER A 264 -17.60 -22.40 -11.49
C SER A 264 -16.97 -22.00 -12.85
N PRO A 265 -17.80 -21.60 -13.84
CA PRO A 265 -17.31 -21.14 -15.13
C PRO A 265 -16.55 -19.82 -15.05
N ASP A 266 -16.73 -19.07 -13.95
CA ASP A 266 -16.09 -17.77 -13.74
C ASP A 266 -14.65 -17.89 -13.22
N ILE A 267 -14.18 -19.11 -12.89
CA ILE A 267 -12.81 -19.32 -12.42
C ILE A 267 -11.82 -19.03 -13.58
N PRO A 268 -10.88 -18.07 -13.42
CA PRO A 268 -9.87 -17.79 -14.42
C PRO A 268 -9.01 -19.01 -14.73
N GLU A 269 -8.51 -19.13 -15.96
CA GLU A 269 -7.72 -20.29 -16.39
C GLU A 269 -6.54 -20.61 -15.46
N LYS A 270 -5.84 -19.56 -15.01
CA LYS A 270 -4.71 -19.64 -14.07
C LYS A 270 -5.06 -20.23 -12.71
N ALA A 271 -6.34 -20.20 -12.32
CA ALA A 271 -6.84 -20.68 -11.03
C ALA A 271 -7.50 -22.07 -11.12
N LYS A 272 -7.64 -22.66 -12.32
CA LYS A 272 -8.37 -23.93 -12.51
C LYS A 272 -7.68 -25.14 -11.88
N ASP A 273 -6.35 -25.13 -11.80
CA ASP A 273 -5.56 -26.23 -11.25
C ASP A 273 -5.38 -26.15 -9.72
N LEU A 274 -5.96 -25.13 -9.09
CA LEU A 274 -5.94 -25.01 -7.63
C LEU A 274 -6.65 -26.19 -6.97
N LYS A 275 -6.08 -26.68 -5.86
CA LYS A 275 -6.58 -27.84 -5.13
C LYS A 275 -7.14 -27.46 -3.76
N PRO A 276 -8.34 -26.86 -3.69
CA PRO A 276 -8.89 -26.39 -2.43
C PRO A 276 -9.10 -27.50 -1.39
N GLY A 277 -9.26 -28.76 -1.82
CA GLY A 277 -9.42 -29.90 -0.90
C GLY A 277 -8.19 -30.26 -0.06
N GLU A 278 -7.00 -29.74 -0.39
CA GLU A 278 -5.74 -29.96 0.33
C GLU A 278 -5.42 -28.80 1.29
N GLU A 279 -6.16 -27.70 1.21
CA GLU A 279 -5.92 -26.46 1.94
C GLU A 279 -6.80 -26.32 3.21
N PRO A 280 -6.36 -25.56 4.23
CA PRO A 280 -7.18 -25.26 5.39
C PRO A 280 -8.51 -24.61 5.02
N TYR A 281 -9.56 -25.06 5.72
CA TYR A 281 -10.95 -24.67 5.45
C TYR A 281 -11.46 -25.03 4.04
N GLY A 282 -10.70 -25.76 3.23
CA GLY A 282 -11.11 -26.14 1.90
C GLY A 282 -11.08 -24.99 0.89
N VAL A 283 -10.14 -24.04 1.04
CA VAL A 283 -10.04 -22.84 0.20
C VAL A 283 -8.61 -22.71 -0.33
N ALA A 284 -8.47 -22.73 -1.66
CA ALA A 284 -7.22 -22.38 -2.33
C ALA A 284 -7.30 -20.96 -2.86
N VAL A 285 -6.17 -20.27 -2.97
CA VAL A 285 -6.10 -18.88 -3.44
C VAL A 285 -5.07 -18.74 -4.55
N LEU A 286 -5.48 -18.16 -5.68
CA LEU A 286 -4.56 -17.57 -6.64
C LEU A 286 -4.32 -16.13 -6.22
N ARG A 287 -3.06 -15.78 -5.96
CA ARG A 287 -2.64 -14.41 -5.68
C ARG A 287 -1.86 -13.86 -6.86
N GLU A 288 -2.35 -12.76 -7.42
CA GLU A 288 -1.59 -11.94 -8.37
C GLU A 288 -1.23 -10.63 -7.66
N ASP A 289 0.02 -10.51 -7.23
CA ASP A 289 0.53 -9.28 -6.61
C ASP A 289 0.69 -8.21 -7.68
N LEU A 290 -0.15 -7.18 -7.59
CA LEU A 290 -0.13 -6.06 -8.50
C LEU A 290 0.73 -4.90 -7.94
N GLY A 291 1.46 -5.07 -6.84
CA GLY A 291 2.31 -4.01 -6.24
C GLY A 291 1.52 -3.00 -5.39
N GLY A 292 2.23 -2.28 -4.50
CA GLY A 292 1.62 -1.23 -3.64
C GLY A 292 0.51 -1.72 -2.68
N GLY A 293 0.54 -2.99 -2.30
CA GLY A 293 -0.46 -3.63 -1.42
C GLY A 293 -1.71 -4.14 -2.14
N TYR A 294 -1.81 -3.92 -3.46
CA TYR A 294 -2.90 -4.43 -4.29
C TYR A 294 -2.63 -5.87 -4.70
N ASN A 295 -3.53 -6.75 -4.32
CA ASN A 295 -3.55 -8.13 -4.77
C ASN A 295 -4.87 -8.34 -5.50
N ASP A 296 -4.81 -8.96 -6.67
CA ASP A 296 -5.98 -9.63 -7.20
C ASP A 296 -5.99 -11.07 -6.69
N LEU A 297 -7.12 -11.48 -6.12
CA LEU A 297 -7.23 -12.72 -5.36
C LEU A 297 -8.39 -13.54 -5.87
N THR A 298 -8.12 -14.71 -6.42
CA THR A 298 -9.19 -15.68 -6.72
C THR A 298 -9.21 -16.76 -5.65
N PHE A 299 -10.24 -16.75 -4.80
CA PHE A 299 -10.53 -17.80 -3.84
C PHE A 299 -11.38 -18.88 -4.50
N VAL A 300 -10.85 -20.10 -4.56
CA VAL A 300 -11.54 -21.28 -5.04
C VAL A 300 -11.91 -22.15 -3.84
N PHE A 301 -13.20 -22.41 -3.66
CA PHE A 301 -13.75 -23.19 -2.55
C PHE A 301 -14.02 -24.63 -2.99
N SER A 302 -13.66 -25.60 -2.15
CA SER A 302 -13.94 -27.00 -2.41
C SER A 302 -15.45 -27.24 -2.52
N LYS A 303 -15.90 -27.87 -3.61
CA LYS A 303 -17.32 -28.24 -3.80
C LYS A 303 -17.87 -29.22 -2.76
N LYS A 304 -16.99 -29.81 -1.94
CA LYS A 304 -17.36 -30.69 -0.82
C LYS A 304 -17.87 -29.91 0.39
N LEU A 305 -17.56 -28.62 0.50
CA LEU A 305 -18.01 -27.76 1.59
C LEU A 305 -19.49 -27.42 1.43
N LYS A 306 -20.25 -27.46 2.53
CA LYS A 306 -21.67 -27.09 2.58
C LYS A 306 -22.02 -26.45 3.92
N GLY A 307 -23.11 -25.69 3.96
CA GLY A 307 -23.65 -25.11 5.18
C GLY A 307 -22.62 -24.31 5.97
N ASP A 308 -22.54 -24.55 7.28
CA ASP A 308 -21.64 -23.81 8.18
C ASP A 308 -20.15 -24.01 7.86
N ALA A 309 -19.75 -25.14 7.26
CA ALA A 309 -18.37 -25.34 6.83
C ALA A 309 -18.00 -24.43 5.66
N LEU A 310 -18.90 -24.29 4.67
CA LEU A 310 -18.71 -23.36 3.55
C LEU A 310 -18.75 -21.90 4.02
N LYS A 311 -19.63 -21.58 4.97
CA LYS A 311 -19.70 -20.25 5.58
C LYS A 311 -18.44 -19.90 6.36
N GLY A 312 -17.91 -20.83 7.15
CA GLY A 312 -16.64 -20.65 7.85
C GLY A 312 -15.48 -20.43 6.90
N ALA A 313 -15.43 -21.18 5.80
CA ALA A 313 -14.44 -20.98 4.73
C ALA A 313 -14.54 -19.59 4.08
N PHE A 314 -15.76 -19.13 3.79
CA PHE A 314 -16.01 -17.80 3.24
C PHE A 314 -15.53 -16.69 4.19
N LEU A 315 -15.87 -16.78 5.48
CA LEU A 315 -15.41 -15.82 6.49
C LEU A 315 -13.87 -15.82 6.64
N TYR A 316 -13.25 -17.00 6.66
CA TYR A 316 -11.79 -17.14 6.66
C TYR A 316 -11.14 -16.42 5.47
N SER A 317 -11.69 -16.58 4.26
CA SER A 317 -11.11 -15.96 3.06
C SER A 317 -11.11 -14.42 3.10
N LEU A 318 -12.10 -13.81 3.76
CA LEU A 318 -12.16 -12.35 3.94
C LEU A 318 -11.07 -11.87 4.91
N ILE A 319 -10.90 -12.59 6.02
CA ILE A 319 -9.83 -12.33 6.98
C ILE A 319 -8.46 -12.53 6.30
N PHE A 320 -8.27 -13.65 5.58
CA PHE A 320 -7.03 -13.94 4.85
C PHE A 320 -6.67 -12.81 3.89
N ARG A 321 -7.64 -12.35 3.08
CA ARG A 321 -7.45 -11.22 2.16
C ARG A 321 -6.93 -9.99 2.89
N GLN A 322 -7.52 -9.68 4.05
CA GLN A 322 -7.10 -8.51 4.82
C GLN A 322 -5.71 -8.68 5.45
N LEU A 323 -5.40 -9.88 5.95
CA LEU A 323 -4.12 -10.14 6.60
C LEU A 323 -2.94 -10.12 5.62
N LEU A 324 -3.16 -10.36 4.33
CA LEU A 324 -2.13 -10.18 3.29
C LEU A 324 -1.58 -8.75 3.22
N SER A 325 -2.36 -7.76 3.65
CA SER A 325 -1.97 -6.36 3.65
C SER A 325 -1.94 -5.74 5.06
N ASP A 326 -1.96 -6.57 6.11
CA ASP A 326 -1.91 -6.10 7.49
C ASP A 326 -0.50 -5.63 7.86
N PHE A 327 -0.26 -4.35 7.61
CA PHE A 327 1.00 -3.69 7.89
C PHE A 327 1.48 -3.93 9.32
N GLN A 328 0.64 -3.70 10.32
CA GLN A 328 1.07 -3.73 11.71
C GLN A 328 1.57 -5.13 12.11
N MET A 329 0.89 -6.18 11.63
CA MET A 329 1.34 -7.56 11.84
C MET A 329 2.72 -7.80 11.20
N LEU A 330 2.87 -7.48 9.91
CA LEU A 330 4.12 -7.74 9.16
C LEU A 330 5.29 -6.86 9.62
N ALA A 331 5.00 -5.67 10.17
CA ALA A 331 6.01 -4.78 10.74
C ALA A 331 6.53 -5.30 12.07
N THR A 332 5.64 -5.67 12.99
CA THR A 332 6.00 -6.24 14.30
C THR A 332 6.78 -7.54 14.12
N ALA A 333 6.45 -8.37 13.13
CA ALA A 333 7.16 -9.61 12.83
C ALA A 333 8.53 -9.42 12.15
N GLY A 334 8.82 -8.23 11.60
CA GLY A 334 10.00 -8.00 10.77
C GLY A 334 11.34 -8.26 11.48
N GLY A 335 11.39 -8.06 12.80
CA GLY A 335 12.60 -8.28 13.60
C GLY A 335 13.10 -9.73 13.57
N ASP A 336 12.21 -10.70 13.31
CA ASP A 336 12.58 -12.11 13.24
C ASP A 336 13.28 -12.50 11.94
N PHE A 337 13.28 -11.62 10.94
CA PHE A 337 13.96 -11.82 9.64
C PHE A 337 15.19 -10.93 9.48
N ALA A 338 15.48 -10.11 10.49
CA ALA A 338 16.56 -9.16 10.43
C ALA A 338 17.92 -9.89 10.46
N LYS A 339 18.82 -9.45 9.59
CA LYS A 339 20.24 -9.81 9.64
C LYS A 339 20.89 -9.09 10.81
N LYS A 340 22.03 -9.64 11.24
CA LYS A 340 22.92 -8.94 12.16
C LYS A 340 23.92 -8.11 11.37
N ASP A 341 24.22 -6.90 11.85
CA ASP A 341 25.28 -6.06 11.34
C ASP A 341 26.67 -6.56 11.78
N GLU A 342 27.73 -5.84 11.38
CA GLU A 342 29.12 -6.20 11.68
C GLU A 342 29.42 -6.23 13.19
N ASP A 343 28.64 -5.50 14.00
CA ASP A 343 28.74 -5.46 15.46
C ASP A 343 27.86 -6.52 16.16
N GLY A 344 27.16 -7.35 15.38
CA GLY A 344 26.28 -8.40 15.88
C GLY A 344 24.91 -7.92 16.37
N MET A 345 24.57 -6.65 16.16
CA MET A 345 23.27 -6.05 16.46
C MET A 345 22.28 -6.27 15.31
N ILE A 346 20.98 -6.16 15.59
CA ILE A 346 19.96 -6.27 14.55
C ILE A 346 20.09 -5.10 13.57
N ASP A 347 20.37 -5.41 12.31
CA ASP A 347 20.31 -4.44 11.23
C ASP A 347 18.84 -4.11 10.93
N ARG A 348 18.41 -2.93 11.40
CA ARG A 348 17.04 -2.42 11.23
C ARG A 348 16.62 -2.31 9.77
N ASN A 349 17.56 -2.13 8.84
CA ASN A 349 17.27 -2.02 7.41
C ASN A 349 16.84 -3.36 6.79
N THR A 350 17.14 -4.46 7.47
CA THR A 350 16.78 -5.83 7.05
C THR A 350 15.62 -6.41 7.85
N SER A 351 15.07 -5.67 8.82
CA SER A 351 13.99 -6.08 9.71
C SER A 351 12.63 -6.10 9.01
N ILE A 352 12.50 -6.95 7.99
CA ILE A 352 11.36 -7.05 7.09
C ILE A 352 10.98 -8.50 6.89
N VAL A 353 9.70 -8.81 7.06
CA VAL A 353 9.11 -10.07 6.59
C VAL A 353 9.16 -10.08 5.06
N PRO A 354 9.90 -11.00 4.42
CA PRO A 354 9.94 -11.10 2.97
C PRO A 354 8.54 -11.37 2.37
N ASP A 355 8.20 -10.76 1.24
CA ASP A 355 6.90 -10.89 0.54
C ASP A 355 6.42 -12.33 0.34
N LYS A 356 7.37 -13.24 0.11
CA LYS A 356 7.08 -14.66 -0.08
C LYS A 356 6.38 -15.28 1.14
N TYR A 357 6.48 -14.64 2.31
CA TYR A 357 5.83 -15.04 3.54
C TYR A 357 4.53 -14.30 3.85
N ASP A 358 4.13 -13.25 3.10
CA ASP A 358 2.80 -12.63 3.33
C ASP A 358 1.67 -13.66 3.31
N PRO A 359 1.61 -14.61 2.33
CA PRO A 359 0.56 -15.62 2.31
C PRO A 359 0.65 -16.57 3.49
N LEU A 360 1.85 -16.84 4.00
CA LEU A 360 2.04 -17.68 5.19
C LEU A 360 1.45 -17.01 6.44
N TYR A 361 1.74 -15.72 6.65
CA TYR A 361 1.17 -14.97 7.77
C TYR A 361 -0.35 -14.82 7.64
N ALA A 362 -0.86 -14.52 6.45
CA ALA A 362 -2.30 -14.47 6.19
C ALA A 362 -2.98 -15.82 6.43
N HIS A 363 -2.32 -16.91 6.05
CA HIS A 363 -2.79 -18.28 6.26
C HIS A 363 -2.84 -18.64 7.74
N CYS A 364 -1.69 -18.60 8.43
CA CYS A 364 -1.58 -19.00 9.83
C CYS A 364 -2.41 -18.07 10.73
N GLY A 365 -2.33 -16.76 10.48
CA GLY A 365 -3.09 -15.73 11.20
C GLY A 365 -4.59 -15.81 10.93
N GLY A 366 -5.00 -16.08 9.69
CA GLY A 366 -6.43 -16.11 9.32
C GLY A 366 -7.20 -17.23 9.98
N VAL A 367 -6.58 -18.41 10.15
CA VAL A 367 -7.17 -19.53 10.89
C VAL A 367 -7.41 -19.13 12.35
N ALA A 368 -6.40 -18.55 12.97
CA ALA A 368 -6.48 -18.12 14.37
C ALA A 368 -7.47 -16.98 14.57
N ALA A 369 -7.49 -15.99 13.67
CA ALA A 369 -8.40 -14.86 13.72
C ALA A 369 -9.87 -15.30 13.59
N LEU A 370 -10.17 -16.26 12.71
CA LEU A 370 -11.53 -16.81 12.62
C LEU A 370 -11.93 -17.53 13.93
N ASP A 371 -11.05 -18.37 14.48
CA ASP A 371 -11.33 -19.06 15.75
C ASP A 371 -11.56 -18.07 16.90
N THR A 372 -10.73 -17.03 17.00
CA THR A 372 -10.88 -15.94 17.98
C THR A 372 -12.19 -15.19 17.78
N LEU A 373 -12.52 -14.79 16.54
CA LEU A 373 -13.76 -14.10 16.23
C LEU A 373 -15.00 -14.91 16.61
N LEU A 374 -15.02 -16.20 16.26
CA LEU A 374 -16.14 -17.09 16.57
C LEU A 374 -16.29 -17.32 18.06
N LYS A 375 -15.17 -17.40 18.80
CA LYS A 375 -15.19 -17.51 20.25
C LYS A 375 -15.84 -16.28 20.90
N PHE A 376 -15.43 -15.08 20.53
CA PHE A 376 -15.82 -13.85 21.23
C PHE A 376 -17.08 -13.20 20.68
N SER A 377 -17.39 -13.38 19.40
CA SER A 377 -18.51 -12.71 18.73
C SER A 377 -19.47 -13.66 17.99
N GLY A 378 -19.27 -14.99 18.06
CA GLY A 378 -20.08 -15.96 17.32
C GLY A 378 -21.59 -15.90 17.58
N SER A 379 -22.02 -15.47 18.77
CA SER A 379 -23.43 -15.27 19.12
C SER A 379 -23.95 -13.86 18.87
N LYS A 380 -23.06 -12.89 18.61
CA LYS A 380 -23.39 -11.46 18.47
C LYS A 380 -23.90 -11.13 17.08
N TYR A 381 -23.37 -11.80 16.06
CA TYR A 381 -23.68 -11.54 14.66
C TYR A 381 -24.42 -12.72 14.03
N PRO A 382 -25.59 -12.50 13.40
CA PRO A 382 -26.36 -13.57 12.77
C PRO A 382 -25.56 -14.39 11.75
N LEU A 383 -24.65 -13.73 11.00
CA LEU A 383 -23.84 -14.38 9.97
C LEU A 383 -22.80 -15.36 10.55
N LEU A 384 -22.40 -15.19 11.81
CA LEU A 384 -21.45 -16.08 12.49
C LEU A 384 -22.14 -17.29 13.13
N SER A 385 -23.46 -17.21 13.35
CA SER A 385 -24.23 -18.26 14.02
C SER A 385 -24.07 -19.62 13.33
N GLY A 386 -23.88 -20.69 14.09
CA GLY A 386 -23.69 -22.06 13.56
C GLY A 386 -22.25 -22.42 13.19
N VAL A 387 -21.38 -21.45 12.91
CA VAL A 387 -19.95 -21.71 12.69
C VAL A 387 -19.26 -21.88 14.04
N ARG A 388 -18.58 -23.02 14.23
CA ARG A 388 -17.87 -23.32 15.48
C ARG A 388 -16.36 -23.10 15.31
N PRO A 389 -15.69 -22.50 16.31
CA PRO A 389 -14.24 -22.42 16.29
C PRO A 389 -13.63 -23.82 16.37
N LYS A 390 -12.51 -24.06 15.69
CA LYS A 390 -11.74 -25.30 15.81
C LYS A 390 -11.06 -25.39 17.18
N ASN A 391 -10.71 -24.25 17.76
CA ASN A 391 -10.13 -24.12 19.08
C ASN A 391 -10.72 -22.92 19.83
N SER A 392 -11.00 -23.08 21.13
CA SER A 392 -11.58 -22.03 21.97
C SER A 392 -10.62 -21.53 23.06
N ASN A 393 -9.41 -22.09 23.15
CA ASN A 393 -8.38 -21.64 24.07
C ASN A 393 -7.46 -20.62 23.37
N PRO A 394 -7.41 -19.33 23.79
CA PRO A 394 -6.64 -18.27 23.12
C PRO A 394 -5.15 -18.56 23.06
N ASP A 395 -4.56 -19.07 24.14
CA ASP A 395 -3.13 -19.41 24.17
C ASP A 395 -2.82 -20.51 23.16
N LYS A 396 -3.72 -21.47 23.02
CA LYS A 396 -3.58 -22.56 22.06
C LYS A 396 -3.81 -22.08 20.62
N ILE A 397 -4.74 -21.15 20.40
CA ILE A 397 -4.97 -20.50 19.09
C ILE A 397 -3.69 -19.77 18.65
N LEU A 398 -3.16 -18.89 19.50
CA LEU A 398 -1.93 -18.15 19.24
C LEU A 398 -0.74 -19.09 19.00
N LYS A 399 -0.58 -20.11 19.85
CA LYS A 399 0.52 -21.08 19.71
C LYS A 399 0.47 -21.81 18.36
N VAL A 400 -0.71 -22.30 17.94
CA VAL A 400 -0.85 -23.01 16.66
C VAL A 400 -0.51 -22.10 15.48
N ALA A 401 -0.95 -20.83 15.50
CA ALA A 401 -0.58 -19.88 14.45
C ALA A 401 0.92 -19.56 14.43
N HIS A 402 1.53 -19.40 15.61
CA HIS A 402 2.96 -19.14 15.74
C HIS A 402 3.81 -20.32 15.26
N ASP A 403 3.48 -21.54 15.68
CA ASP A 403 4.14 -22.76 15.22
C ASP A 403 4.03 -22.91 13.70
N CYS A 404 2.85 -22.61 13.12
CA CYS A 404 2.62 -22.61 11.67
C CYS A 404 3.55 -21.65 10.91
N VAL A 405 3.78 -20.43 11.44
CA VAL A 405 4.73 -19.47 10.85
C VAL A 405 6.16 -19.98 10.97
N ILE A 406 6.56 -20.47 12.15
CA ILE A 406 7.92 -21.01 12.36
C ILE A 406 8.22 -22.16 11.38
N ASP A 407 7.27 -23.08 11.21
CA ASP A 407 7.45 -24.22 10.33
C ASP A 407 7.48 -23.81 8.85
N GLY A 408 6.60 -22.89 8.44
CA GLY A 408 6.54 -22.41 7.06
C GLY A 408 7.71 -21.50 6.64
N ALA A 409 8.31 -20.77 7.59
CA ALA A 409 9.45 -19.89 7.36
C ALA A 409 10.79 -20.48 7.84
N ARG A 410 10.81 -21.78 8.16
CA ARG A 410 12.00 -22.45 8.67
C ARG A 410 13.19 -22.28 7.72
N GLY A 411 14.31 -21.82 8.27
CA GLY A 411 15.54 -21.54 7.52
C GLY A 411 15.78 -20.05 7.29
N ASP A 412 14.72 -19.24 7.23
CA ASP A 412 14.81 -17.79 7.00
C ASP A 412 14.36 -16.95 8.19
N ILE A 413 13.60 -17.54 9.12
CA ILE A 413 13.16 -16.90 10.36
C ILE A 413 14.09 -17.23 11.53
N LYS A 414 14.27 -16.28 12.46
CA LYS A 414 15.07 -16.44 13.69
C LYS A 414 14.52 -17.58 14.54
N ILE A 415 15.25 -18.68 14.58
CA ILE A 415 15.05 -19.80 15.51
C ILE A 415 16.36 -19.95 16.28
N PRO A 416 16.39 -19.63 17.58
CA PRO A 416 17.56 -19.85 18.43
C PRO A 416 17.85 -21.34 18.56
N ASP A 417 19.11 -21.68 18.80
CA ASP A 417 19.51 -23.06 19.06
C ASP A 417 18.84 -23.56 20.34
N LYS A 418 18.44 -24.83 20.36
CA LYS A 418 17.70 -25.41 21.49
C LYS A 418 18.43 -25.33 22.83
N ASP A 419 19.75 -25.22 22.78
CA ASP A 419 20.63 -25.20 23.95
C ASP A 419 21.28 -23.81 24.17
N ASP A 420 20.78 -22.76 23.51
CA ASP A 420 21.26 -21.39 23.73
C ASP A 420 20.79 -20.88 25.11
N GLU A 421 21.67 -20.98 26.09
CA GLU A 421 21.45 -20.55 27.47
C GLU A 421 21.28 -19.03 27.63
N PHE A 422 21.56 -18.25 26.59
CA PHE A 422 21.36 -16.80 26.55
C PHE A 422 20.09 -16.38 25.81
N ASP A 423 19.32 -17.32 25.24
CA ASP A 423 18.03 -17.03 24.65
C ASP A 423 16.92 -16.93 25.72
N VAL A 424 16.48 -15.70 25.96
CA VAL A 424 15.38 -15.38 26.89
C VAL A 424 14.05 -15.09 26.20
N GLU A 425 14.04 -14.99 24.87
CA GLU A 425 12.87 -14.55 24.09
C GLU A 425 12.18 -15.71 23.36
N GLY A 426 12.91 -16.80 23.08
CA GLY A 426 12.39 -17.96 22.37
C GLY A 426 12.35 -17.78 20.84
N PRO A 427 11.80 -18.75 20.09
CA PRO A 427 11.76 -18.71 18.63
C PRO A 427 10.79 -17.65 18.11
N ALA A 428 11.25 -16.83 17.16
CA ALA A 428 10.46 -15.82 16.45
C ALA A 428 9.52 -14.99 17.36
N PRO A 429 10.06 -14.26 18.36
CA PRO A 429 9.26 -13.52 19.34
C PRO A 429 8.48 -12.36 18.70
N GLY A 430 9.01 -11.73 17.65
CA GLY A 430 8.31 -10.66 16.92
C GLY A 430 7.04 -11.16 16.24
N SER A 431 7.08 -12.35 15.66
CA SER A 431 5.96 -13.02 14.99
C SER A 431 4.89 -13.44 15.98
N ARG A 432 5.32 -13.92 17.15
CA ARG A 432 4.39 -14.22 18.25
C ARG A 432 3.66 -12.95 18.71
N LEU A 433 4.38 -11.86 18.91
CA LEU A 433 3.79 -10.57 19.30
C LEU A 433 2.87 -10.01 18.21
N ALA A 434 3.29 -10.10 16.95
CA ALA A 434 2.50 -9.68 15.79
C ALA A 434 1.15 -10.40 15.72
N LEU A 435 1.17 -11.73 15.84
CA LEU A 435 -0.04 -12.55 15.87
C LEU A 435 -0.91 -12.21 17.08
N PHE A 436 -0.32 -12.03 18.26
CA PHE A 436 -1.07 -11.62 19.47
C PHE A 436 -1.79 -10.28 19.27
N GLN A 437 -1.08 -9.24 18.80
CA GLN A 437 -1.65 -7.92 18.53
C GLN A 437 -2.73 -7.95 17.45
N MET A 438 -2.54 -8.76 16.41
CA MET A 438 -3.53 -8.96 15.36
C MET A 438 -4.79 -9.64 15.91
N LEU A 439 -4.64 -10.70 16.71
CA LEU A 439 -5.77 -11.45 17.28
C LEU A 439 -6.59 -10.62 18.26
N ALA A 440 -5.97 -9.72 19.00
CA ALA A 440 -6.66 -8.80 19.92
C ALA A 440 -7.77 -7.97 19.23
N ARG A 441 -7.69 -7.75 17.91
CA ARG A 441 -8.72 -7.06 17.12
C ARG A 441 -10.00 -7.88 16.93
N PHE A 442 -9.90 -9.20 17.05
CA PHE A 442 -11.02 -10.14 16.92
C PHE A 442 -11.57 -10.58 18.28
N GLU A 443 -10.90 -10.20 19.37
CA GLU A 443 -11.46 -10.27 20.71
C GLU A 443 -12.50 -9.15 20.83
N ASP A 444 -13.68 -9.42 21.39
CA ASP A 444 -14.77 -8.43 21.56
C ASP A 444 -14.43 -7.43 22.69
N ILE A 445 -13.23 -6.86 22.61
CA ILE A 445 -12.73 -5.79 23.45
C ILE A 445 -13.33 -4.50 22.89
N ASP A 446 -13.97 -3.73 23.77
CA ASP A 446 -14.53 -2.42 23.44
C ASP A 446 -13.39 -1.43 23.14
N THR A 447 -12.82 -1.52 21.94
CA THR A 447 -11.71 -0.68 21.48
C THR A 447 -12.10 0.79 21.35
N SER A 448 -13.41 1.10 21.39
CA SER A 448 -13.92 2.47 21.56
C SER A 448 -13.37 3.11 22.83
N ALA A 449 -13.39 2.37 23.95
CA ALA A 449 -12.95 2.89 25.24
C ALA A 449 -11.43 3.12 25.31
N MET A 450 -10.63 2.36 24.54
CA MET A 450 -9.18 2.57 24.45
C MET A 450 -8.79 3.62 23.39
N ALA A 451 -9.59 3.81 22.35
CA ALA A 451 -9.38 4.82 21.31
C ALA A 451 -9.82 6.22 21.75
N GLU A 452 -10.83 6.32 22.63
CA GLU A 452 -11.26 7.60 23.23
C GLU A 452 -10.24 8.20 24.23
N GLU A 453 -9.29 7.39 24.74
CA GLU A 453 -8.19 7.86 25.59
C GLU A 453 -7.00 8.43 24.81
N ALA A 454 -6.89 8.14 23.50
CA ALA A 454 -5.92 8.78 22.64
C ALA A 454 -6.44 10.17 22.24
N PRO A 455 -5.65 11.25 22.36
CA PRO A 455 -6.10 12.57 21.94
C PRO A 455 -6.44 12.54 20.45
N LYS A 456 -7.71 12.81 20.11
CA LYS A 456 -8.14 12.97 18.71
C LYS A 456 -7.25 14.00 18.04
N THR A 457 -6.69 13.63 16.90
CA THR A 457 -5.94 14.56 16.07
C THR A 457 -6.92 15.41 15.25
N ALA A 458 -6.48 16.58 14.79
CA ALA A 458 -7.24 17.37 13.82
C ALA A 458 -7.49 16.63 12.48
N GLU A 459 -6.74 15.54 12.23
CA GLU A 459 -6.95 14.62 11.11
C GLU A 459 -8.17 13.71 11.35
N ASP A 460 -8.33 13.18 12.55
CA ASP A 460 -9.46 12.33 12.94
C ASP A 460 -10.80 13.08 12.82
N GLU A 461 -10.84 14.35 13.26
CA GLU A 461 -12.04 15.20 13.16
C GLU A 461 -12.45 15.47 11.69
N LYS A 462 -11.48 15.71 10.81
CA LYS A 462 -11.73 15.92 9.38
C LYS A 462 -12.25 14.65 8.69
N ILE A 463 -11.73 13.48 9.08
CA ILE A 463 -12.20 12.20 8.56
C ILE A 463 -13.65 11.97 8.99
N GLU A 464 -13.98 12.16 10.27
CA GLU A 464 -15.36 12.04 10.78
C GLU A 464 -16.35 12.94 10.03
N ASP A 465 -15.98 14.21 9.77
CA ASP A 465 -16.80 15.16 9.02
C ASP A 465 -17.05 14.74 7.55
N LEU A 466 -16.01 14.20 6.89
CA LEU A 466 -16.11 13.70 5.52
C LEU A 466 -16.96 12.42 5.46
N GLU A 467 -16.84 11.55 6.46
CA GLU A 467 -17.67 10.35 6.58
C GLU A 467 -19.14 10.69 6.77
N ALA A 468 -19.46 11.65 7.62
CA ALA A 468 -20.84 12.10 7.84
C ALA A 468 -21.48 12.62 6.54
N LYS A 469 -20.72 13.41 5.77
CA LYS A 469 -21.17 13.89 4.44
C LYS A 469 -21.37 12.74 3.45
N LEU A 470 -20.47 11.77 3.41
CA LEU A 470 -20.58 10.61 2.53
C LEU A 470 -21.78 9.71 2.89
N LYS A 471 -22.04 9.48 4.19
CA LYS A 471 -23.25 8.78 4.68
C LYS A 471 -24.52 9.51 4.26
N ALA A 472 -24.55 10.85 4.34
CA ALA A 472 -25.70 11.65 3.92
C ALA A 472 -25.96 11.58 2.41
N ILE A 473 -24.91 11.58 1.59
CA ILE A 473 -25.02 11.44 0.12
C ILE A 473 -25.59 10.07 -0.24
N LYS A 474 -25.04 8.98 0.32
CA LYS A 474 -25.56 7.62 0.10
C LYS A 474 -27.02 7.48 0.49
N LYS A 475 -27.42 8.06 1.63
CA LYS A 475 -28.81 8.03 2.09
C LYS A 475 -29.76 8.73 1.11
N LYS A 476 -29.32 9.86 0.51
CA LYS A 476 -30.10 10.56 -0.53
C LYS A 476 -30.21 9.74 -1.81
N GLN A 477 -29.12 9.09 -2.25
CA GLN A 477 -29.10 8.23 -3.44
C GLN A 477 -29.95 6.96 -3.30
N ALA A 478 -30.12 6.44 -2.09
CA ALA A 478 -30.99 5.28 -1.83
C ALA A 478 -32.48 5.65 -1.68
N SER A 479 -32.81 6.94 -1.62
CA SER A 479 -34.17 7.47 -1.39
C SER A 479 -34.81 8.15 -2.61
N GLY A 480 -34.09 8.22 -3.73
CA GLY A 480 -34.59 8.63 -5.04
C GLY A 480 -34.47 7.48 -6.02
#